data_AF-A0A2G6P357-F1
#
_entry.id   AF-A0A2G6P357-F1
#
_cell.length_a   1.000
_cell.length_b   1.000
_cell.length_c   1.000
_cell.angle_alpha   90.00
_cell.angle_beta   90.00
_cell.angle_gamma   90.00
#
_symmetry.space_group_name_H-M   'P 1'
#
loop_
_entity.id
_entity.type
_entity.pdbx_description
1 polymer ?
#
loop_
_entity_poly.entity_id
_entity_poly.type
_entity_poly.pdbx_seq_one_letter_code
_entity_poly.pdbx_strand_id
1 'polypeptide(L)'
;MLASLFIKNNLKNMILKITHKVKFFGYLLILFFLNLNCSSNNNDVNEEDPPPTPSSQVFYINIETGADSNSGHSEDNAWKTLSKINSTTFKPGDTILFKSGQTWNGTLFLKGSGTADKFITIGKYGGEKRPIINGNGNTDCSNQKSTNHNCTIFIYNQEYWNITDLEIT
;
A
#
# COMPACT_ATOMS: atom_id res chain seq x y z
N MET A 1 6.60 -50.45 -51.23
CA MET A 1 6.08 -49.90 -49.95
C MET A 1 7.20 -49.53 -48.96
N LEU A 2 8.29 -50.31 -48.85
CA LEU A 2 9.38 -50.10 -47.87
C LEU A 2 10.22 -48.83 -48.09
N ALA A 3 10.51 -48.44 -49.34
CA ALA A 3 11.31 -47.25 -49.64
C ALA A 3 10.64 -45.92 -49.21
N SER A 4 9.30 -45.84 -49.32
CA SER A 4 8.52 -44.67 -48.90
C SER A 4 8.51 -44.50 -47.37
N LEU A 5 8.50 -45.62 -46.62
CA LEU A 5 8.59 -45.60 -45.15
C LEU A 5 9.98 -45.16 -44.67
N PHE A 6 11.04 -45.59 -45.36
CA PHE A 6 12.43 -45.25 -45.01
C PHE A 6 12.71 -43.75 -45.18
N ILE A 7 12.22 -43.13 -46.25
CA ILE A 7 12.37 -41.68 -46.49
C ILE A 7 11.57 -40.87 -45.45
N LYS A 8 10.34 -41.27 -45.12
CA LYS A 8 9.52 -40.58 -44.11
C LYS A 8 10.14 -40.63 -42.71
N ASN A 9 10.74 -41.75 -42.32
CA ASN A 9 11.39 -41.88 -41.01
C ASN A 9 12.70 -41.08 -40.92
N ASN A 10 13.51 -41.07 -41.98
CA ASN A 10 14.72 -40.24 -42.02
C ASN A 10 14.39 -38.74 -42.01
N LEU A 11 13.34 -38.31 -42.70
CA LEU A 11 12.89 -36.92 -42.69
C LEU A 11 12.35 -36.49 -41.32
N LYS A 12 11.56 -37.35 -40.65
CA LYS A 12 11.09 -37.10 -39.27
C LYS A 12 12.26 -36.96 -38.29
N ASN A 13 13.27 -37.84 -38.39
CA ASN A 13 14.46 -37.78 -37.53
C ASN A 13 15.33 -36.55 -37.82
N MET A 14 15.40 -36.11 -39.08
CA MET A 14 16.12 -34.90 -39.47
C MET A 14 15.43 -33.63 -38.93
N ILE A 15 14.10 -33.55 -39.07
CA ILE A 15 13.31 -32.44 -38.51
C ILE A 15 13.41 -32.42 -36.98
N LEU A 16 13.32 -33.58 -36.30
CA LEU A 16 13.47 -33.67 -34.85
C LEU A 16 14.86 -33.18 -34.37
N LYS A 17 15.93 -33.51 -35.10
CA LYS A 17 17.30 -33.03 -34.82
C LYS A 17 17.42 -31.50 -35.01
N ILE A 18 16.75 -30.94 -36.01
CA ILE A 18 16.73 -29.48 -36.25
C ILE A 18 15.93 -28.77 -35.16
N THR A 19 14.75 -29.27 -34.77
CA THR A 19 13.92 -28.69 -33.70
C THR A 19 14.63 -28.71 -32.34
N HIS A 20 15.42 -29.75 -32.05
CA HIS A 20 16.25 -29.81 -30.83
C HIS A 20 17.39 -28.80 -30.86
N LYS A 21 18.09 -28.63 -32.00
CA LYS A 21 19.18 -27.64 -32.11
C LYS A 21 18.69 -26.20 -31.96
N VAL A 22 17.50 -25.88 -32.48
CA VAL A 22 16.89 -24.54 -32.35
C VAL A 22 16.43 -24.27 -30.91
N LYS A 23 15.84 -25.25 -30.21
CA LYS A 23 15.50 -25.11 -28.77
C LYS A 23 16.75 -25.00 -27.88
N PHE A 24 17.84 -25.68 -28.21
CA PHE A 24 19.11 -25.60 -27.49
C PHE A 24 19.79 -24.23 -27.67
N PHE A 25 19.72 -23.63 -28.86
CA PHE A 25 20.26 -22.28 -29.10
C PHE A 25 19.43 -21.18 -28.41
N GLY A 26 18.11 -21.36 -28.28
CA GLY A 26 17.25 -20.45 -27.53
C GLY A 26 17.48 -20.48 -26.00
N TYR A 27 17.77 -21.65 -25.43
CA TYR A 27 18.07 -21.79 -24.00
C TYR A 27 19.48 -21.29 -23.64
N LEU A 28 20.43 -21.38 -24.59
CA LEU A 28 21.80 -20.89 -24.42
C LEU A 28 21.89 -19.36 -24.40
N LEU A 29 20.95 -18.65 -25.06
CA LEU A 29 20.86 -17.19 -24.99
C LEU A 29 20.20 -16.68 -23.70
N ILE A 30 19.29 -17.47 -23.11
CA ILE A 30 18.59 -17.12 -21.85
C ILE A 30 19.49 -17.35 -20.62
N LEU A 31 20.48 -18.24 -20.69
CA LEU A 31 21.50 -18.40 -19.64
C LEU A 31 22.62 -17.35 -19.69
N PHE A 32 22.74 -16.58 -20.78
CA PHE A 32 23.71 -15.48 -20.89
C PHE A 32 23.26 -14.19 -20.17
N PHE A 33 21.97 -14.09 -19.80
CA PHE A 33 21.41 -12.97 -19.02
C PHE A 33 21.39 -13.20 -17.49
N LEU A 34 21.90 -14.33 -16.99
CA LEU A 34 21.99 -14.63 -15.55
C LEU A 34 23.38 -14.38 -14.93
N ASN A 35 24.30 -13.75 -15.66
CA ASN A 35 25.60 -13.34 -15.11
C ASN A 35 25.77 -11.82 -15.14
N LEU A 36 24.91 -11.11 -14.40
CA LEU A 36 25.38 -9.92 -13.69
C LEU A 36 25.96 -10.42 -12.37
N ASN A 37 27.21 -10.88 -12.43
CA ASN A 37 28.06 -10.92 -11.25
C ASN A 37 28.24 -9.46 -10.80
N CYS A 38 27.56 -9.06 -9.74
CA CYS A 38 28.05 -7.93 -8.95
C CYS A 38 29.32 -8.42 -8.26
N SER A 39 30.48 -7.98 -8.74
CA SER A 39 31.75 -8.23 -8.08
C SER A 39 31.81 -7.38 -6.81
N SER A 40 31.44 -7.94 -5.67
CA SER A 40 31.82 -7.35 -4.39
C SER A 40 33.16 -7.92 -3.95
N ASN A 41 34.20 -7.10 -4.06
CA ASN A 41 35.45 -7.33 -3.33
C ASN A 41 35.15 -7.14 -1.85
N ASN A 42 34.88 -8.22 -1.12
CA ASN A 42 34.62 -8.14 0.32
C ASN A 42 35.94 -8.07 1.10
N ASN A 43 36.59 -6.90 1.02
CA ASN A 43 37.28 -6.32 2.16
C ASN A 43 36.55 -5.02 2.47
N ASP A 44 35.47 -5.05 3.25
CA ASP A 44 35.10 -3.98 4.19
C ASP A 44 33.72 -4.21 4.83
N VAL A 45 33.73 -4.08 6.16
CA VAL A 45 32.67 -3.76 7.15
C VAL A 45 31.36 -4.56 7.12
N ASN A 46 30.96 -5.04 8.31
CA ASN A 46 29.61 -5.54 8.58
C ASN A 46 28.58 -4.44 8.26
N GLU A 47 28.03 -4.43 7.04
CA GLU A 47 26.80 -3.69 6.74
C GLU A 47 25.63 -4.51 7.28
N GLU A 48 25.09 -4.09 8.43
CA GLU A 48 23.76 -4.51 8.84
C GLU A 48 22.79 -4.00 7.77
N ASP A 49 22.06 -4.91 7.12
CA ASP A 49 21.01 -4.55 6.17
C ASP A 49 20.13 -3.44 6.76
N PRO A 50 19.88 -2.33 6.04
CA PRO A 50 19.03 -1.28 6.56
C PRO A 50 17.66 -1.87 6.88
N PRO A 51 17.05 -1.49 8.02
CA PRO A 51 15.77 -2.05 8.43
C PRO A 51 14.76 -1.88 7.28
N PRO A 52 13.90 -2.89 7.03
CA PRO A 52 12.95 -2.84 5.94
C PRO A 52 12.16 -1.55 6.03
N THR A 53 12.21 -0.75 4.97
CA THR A 53 11.49 0.52 4.93
C THR A 53 10.00 0.21 5.08
N PRO A 54 9.29 0.81 6.06
CA PRO A 54 7.87 0.57 6.22
C PRO A 54 7.14 0.92 4.92
N SER A 55 6.37 -0.03 4.39
CA SER A 55 5.52 0.19 3.22
C SER A 55 4.37 1.12 3.62
N SER A 56 4.25 2.24 2.91
CA SER A 56 3.10 3.13 3.01
C SER A 56 1.83 2.42 2.55
N GLN A 57 0.72 2.65 3.23
CA GLN A 57 -0.57 2.07 2.90
C GLN A 57 -1.64 3.14 2.67
N VAL A 58 -2.63 2.82 1.84
CA VAL A 58 -3.82 3.66 1.66
C VAL A 58 -4.99 3.00 2.36
N PHE A 59 -5.74 3.79 3.13
CA PHE A 59 -6.91 3.38 3.89
C PHE A 59 -8.13 4.15 3.41
N TYR A 60 -9.19 3.44 3.02
CA TYR A 60 -10.45 4.02 2.55
C TYR A 60 -11.51 3.91 3.65
N ILE A 61 -12.22 5.00 3.89
CA ILE A 61 -13.25 5.08 4.93
C ILE A 61 -14.60 5.45 4.30
N ASN A 62 -15.64 4.67 4.59
CA ASN A 62 -16.99 4.86 4.08
C ASN A 62 -18.04 4.44 5.11
N ILE A 63 -18.85 5.39 5.59
CA ILE A 63 -19.81 5.12 6.67
C ILE A 63 -21.00 4.26 6.17
N GLU A 64 -21.34 4.40 4.90
CA GLU A 64 -22.49 3.73 4.29
C GLU A 64 -22.15 2.28 3.96
N THR A 65 -21.09 2.04 3.19
CA THR A 65 -20.76 0.71 2.63
C THR A 65 -19.62 -0.01 3.33
N GLY A 66 -18.84 0.67 4.18
CA GLY A 66 -17.68 0.07 4.85
C GLY A 66 -18.04 -0.91 5.97
N ALA A 67 -17.03 -1.67 6.40
CA ALA A 67 -17.05 -2.51 7.60
C ALA A 67 -15.66 -2.52 8.26
N ASP A 68 -15.60 -2.48 9.60
CA ASP A 68 -14.31 -2.42 10.32
C ASP A 68 -13.55 -3.76 10.35
N SER A 69 -14.19 -4.82 9.86
CA SER A 69 -13.58 -6.11 9.54
C SER A 69 -12.84 -6.12 8.21
N ASN A 70 -13.07 -5.12 7.35
CA ASN A 70 -12.41 -5.03 6.05
C ASN A 70 -10.92 -4.65 6.19
N SER A 71 -10.13 -4.94 5.15
CA SER A 71 -8.72 -4.57 5.13
C SER A 71 -8.49 -3.06 5.11
N GLY A 72 -9.42 -2.29 4.54
CA GLY A 72 -9.29 -0.84 4.38
C GLY A 72 -8.53 -0.43 3.11
N HIS A 73 -7.94 -1.36 2.35
CA HIS A 73 -7.00 -1.03 1.26
C HIS A 73 -7.63 -0.80 -0.12
N SER A 74 -8.96 -0.72 -0.20
CA SER A 74 -9.70 -0.37 -1.43
C SER A 74 -11.04 0.25 -1.08
N GLU A 75 -11.66 0.98 -2.02
CA GLU A 75 -12.98 1.58 -1.83
C GLU A 75 -14.05 0.52 -1.45
N ASP A 76 -14.02 -0.64 -2.10
CA ASP A 76 -14.97 -1.74 -1.85
C ASP A 76 -14.73 -2.46 -0.51
N ASN A 77 -13.53 -2.33 0.06
CA ASN A 77 -13.16 -2.89 1.36
C ASN A 77 -12.84 -1.78 2.36
N ALA A 78 -13.59 -0.68 2.32
CA ALA A 78 -13.40 0.46 3.22
C ALA A 78 -13.74 0.11 4.69
N TRP A 79 -13.09 0.80 5.61
CA TRP A 79 -13.49 0.84 7.03
C TRP A 79 -14.74 1.70 7.23
N LYS A 80 -15.46 1.48 8.33
CA LYS A 80 -16.78 2.10 8.56
C LYS A 80 -16.77 3.18 9.63
N THR A 81 -15.94 3.05 10.67
CA THR A 81 -16.08 3.90 11.86
C THR A 81 -14.85 4.74 12.17
N LEU A 82 -15.06 5.87 12.85
CA LEU A 82 -13.97 6.65 13.46
C LEU A 82 -13.24 5.84 14.54
N SER A 83 -13.89 4.88 15.21
CA SER A 83 -13.25 4.03 16.22
C SER A 83 -12.11 3.19 15.62
N LYS A 84 -12.30 2.67 14.40
CA LYS A 84 -11.25 1.94 13.69
C LYS A 84 -10.04 2.82 13.37
N ILE A 85 -10.27 4.07 12.98
CA ILE A 85 -9.21 5.07 12.74
C ILE A 85 -8.49 5.39 14.06
N ASN A 86 -9.25 5.72 15.10
CA ASN A 86 -8.73 6.12 16.42
C ASN A 86 -7.99 5.01 17.17
N SER A 87 -8.20 3.74 16.80
CA SER A 87 -7.47 2.58 17.33
C SER A 87 -6.25 2.18 16.49
N THR A 88 -6.05 2.79 15.33
CA THR A 88 -4.94 2.50 14.42
C THR A 88 -3.79 3.49 14.65
N THR A 89 -2.56 2.96 14.79
CA THR A 89 -1.34 3.76 14.74
C THR A 89 -0.78 3.73 13.33
N PHE A 90 -0.82 4.87 12.65
CA PHE A 90 -0.36 5.02 11.27
C PHE A 90 1.17 5.15 11.20
N LYS A 91 1.72 4.75 10.05
CA LYS A 91 3.16 4.74 9.77
C LYS A 91 3.53 5.82 8.76
N PRO A 92 4.81 6.24 8.69
CA PRO A 92 5.25 7.24 7.72
C PRO A 92 4.83 6.91 6.28
N GLY A 93 4.18 7.86 5.63
CA GLY A 93 3.66 7.76 4.27
C GLY A 93 2.25 7.16 4.14
N ASP A 94 1.62 6.72 5.23
CA ASP A 94 0.25 6.23 5.18
C ASP A 94 -0.73 7.34 4.73
N THR A 95 -1.78 6.96 4.02
CA THR A 95 -2.83 7.87 3.54
C THR A 95 -4.20 7.37 3.97
N ILE A 96 -5.01 8.26 4.54
CA ILE A 96 -6.37 7.98 5.03
C ILE A 96 -7.34 8.82 4.19
N LEU A 97 -8.23 8.16 3.45
CA LEU A 97 -9.15 8.78 2.51
C LEU A 97 -10.60 8.58 2.96
N PHE A 98 -11.28 9.69 3.27
CA PHE A 98 -12.69 9.69 3.59
C PHE A 98 -13.56 9.83 2.33
N LYS A 99 -14.68 9.11 2.27
CA LYS A 99 -15.61 9.24 1.14
C LYS A 99 -16.20 10.65 1.11
N SER A 100 -16.18 11.27 -0.07
CA SER A 100 -16.75 12.59 -0.31
C SER A 100 -18.18 12.75 0.16
N GLY A 101 -18.49 13.91 0.75
CA GLY A 101 -19.86 14.31 1.09
C GLY A 101 -20.50 13.57 2.27
N GLN A 102 -19.77 12.67 2.93
CA GLN A 102 -20.24 12.00 4.15
C GLN A 102 -19.92 12.83 5.39
N THR A 103 -20.81 12.77 6.39
CA THR A 103 -20.63 13.41 7.69
C THR A 103 -20.25 12.38 8.75
N TRP A 104 -19.19 12.68 9.48
CA TRP A 104 -18.57 11.83 10.49
C TRP A 104 -18.70 12.49 11.86
N ASN A 105 -19.53 11.93 12.72
CA ASN A 105 -19.77 12.48 14.05
C ASN A 105 -18.76 11.94 15.06
N GLY A 106 -18.09 12.83 15.77
CA GLY A 106 -17.15 12.52 16.85
C GLY A 106 -15.78 13.14 16.64
N THR A 107 -14.83 12.68 17.43
CA THR A 107 -13.45 13.20 17.45
C THR A 107 -12.50 12.24 16.76
N LEU A 108 -11.61 12.78 15.92
CA LEU A 108 -10.47 12.05 15.37
C LEU A 108 -9.27 12.16 16.32
N PHE A 109 -8.83 11.03 16.86
CA PHE A 109 -7.62 10.90 17.65
C PHE A 109 -6.52 10.33 16.77
N LEU A 110 -5.71 11.20 16.19
CA LEU A 110 -4.68 10.79 15.24
C LEU A 110 -3.46 10.24 15.99
N LYS A 111 -3.03 9.04 15.61
CA LYS A 111 -1.92 8.31 16.24
C LYS A 111 -0.92 7.87 15.18
N GLY A 112 0.35 8.07 15.48
CA GLY A 112 1.46 7.86 14.56
C GLY A 112 2.09 9.18 14.16
N SER A 113 3.36 9.12 13.78
CA SER A 113 4.10 10.26 13.23
C SER A 113 4.67 9.85 11.89
N GLY A 114 4.63 10.78 10.94
CA GLY A 114 5.37 10.64 9.70
C GLY A 114 6.85 10.95 9.88
N THR A 115 7.53 11.20 8.78
CA THR A 115 8.88 11.79 8.74
C THR A 115 8.89 12.97 7.77
N ALA A 116 9.96 13.76 7.77
CA ALA A 116 10.12 14.89 6.85
C ALA A 116 9.95 14.52 5.37
N ASP A 117 10.29 13.28 4.99
CA ASP A 117 10.15 12.78 3.62
C ASP A 117 8.84 12.03 3.37
N LYS A 118 8.12 11.64 4.43
CA LYS A 118 6.94 10.76 4.36
C LYS A 118 5.89 11.15 5.41
N PHE A 119 5.12 12.18 5.09
CA PHE A 119 4.00 12.62 5.91
C PHE A 119 2.89 11.55 5.96
N ILE A 120 2.17 11.47 7.08
CA ILE A 120 0.88 10.76 7.13
C ILE A 120 -0.18 11.72 6.60
N THR A 121 -0.97 11.29 5.62
CA THR A 121 -1.92 12.18 4.93
C THR A 121 -3.36 11.80 5.25
N ILE A 122 -4.20 12.80 5.54
CA ILE A 122 -5.66 12.67 5.51
C ILE A 122 -6.20 13.47 4.33
N GLY A 123 -7.13 12.86 3.60
CA GLY A 123 -7.78 13.46 2.45
C GLY A 123 -9.15 12.86 2.15
N LYS A 124 -9.58 13.10 0.91
CA LYS A 124 -10.88 12.67 0.37
C LYS A 124 -10.68 11.77 -0.84
N TYR A 125 -11.62 10.85 -1.06
CA TYR A 125 -11.79 10.18 -2.36
C TYR A 125 -13.23 10.24 -2.87
N GLY A 126 -13.38 10.13 -4.20
CA GLY A 126 -14.63 10.34 -4.91
C GLY A 126 -15.12 11.80 -4.84
N GLY A 127 -16.11 12.13 -5.68
CA GLY A 127 -16.92 13.36 -5.65
C GLY A 127 -16.19 14.71 -5.48
N GLU A 128 -16.95 15.79 -5.42
CA GLU A 128 -16.37 17.14 -5.23
C GLU A 128 -16.54 17.67 -3.79
N LYS A 129 -17.53 17.16 -3.05
CA LYS A 129 -17.84 17.65 -1.69
C LYS A 129 -16.84 17.12 -0.67
N ARG A 130 -16.32 18.00 0.18
CA ARG A 130 -15.50 17.61 1.33
C ARG A 130 -16.29 16.69 2.28
N PRO A 131 -15.67 15.65 2.88
CA PRO A 131 -16.26 14.96 4.02
C PRO A 131 -16.24 15.92 5.22
N ILE A 132 -17.30 15.87 6.01
CA ILE A 132 -17.44 16.69 7.21
C ILE A 132 -17.03 15.85 8.41
N ILE A 133 -16.02 16.29 9.16
CA ILE A 133 -15.78 15.78 10.52
C ILE A 133 -16.48 16.74 11.47
N ASN A 134 -17.55 16.25 12.10
CA ASN A 134 -18.37 17.03 12.99
C ASN A 134 -18.10 16.61 14.44
N GLY A 135 -17.44 17.49 15.19
CA GLY A 135 -17.08 17.26 16.57
C GLY A 135 -18.27 17.24 17.52
N ASN A 136 -19.43 17.79 17.14
CA ASN A 136 -20.63 17.92 17.99
C ASN A 136 -20.35 18.56 19.36
N GLY A 137 -19.35 19.44 19.47
CA GLY A 137 -18.95 20.04 20.75
C GLY A 137 -18.42 19.02 21.76
N ASN A 138 -17.87 17.89 21.31
CA ASN A 138 -17.30 16.87 22.17
C ASN A 138 -16.12 17.42 22.98
N THR A 139 -16.21 17.32 24.31
CA THR A 139 -15.16 17.75 25.25
C THR A 139 -14.15 16.65 25.58
N ASP A 140 -14.35 15.44 25.07
CA ASP A 140 -13.44 14.32 25.30
C ASP A 140 -12.31 14.33 24.26
N CYS A 141 -11.18 14.94 24.64
CA CYS A 141 -9.99 15.05 23.78
C CYS A 141 -8.97 13.94 24.01
N SER A 142 -9.39 12.78 24.53
CA SER A 142 -8.56 11.64 24.91
C SER A 142 -7.59 11.98 26.05
N ASN A 143 -7.96 11.57 27.26
CA ASN A 143 -7.13 11.52 28.46
C ASN A 143 -6.63 12.86 29.04
N GLN A 144 -6.78 13.99 28.33
CA GLN A 144 -6.77 15.32 28.93
C GLN A 144 -8.14 15.64 29.54
N LYS A 145 -8.48 14.97 30.64
CA LYS A 145 -9.74 15.19 31.38
C LYS A 145 -9.80 16.55 32.10
N SER A 146 -8.75 17.35 31.97
CA SER A 146 -8.62 18.67 32.56
C SER A 146 -8.42 19.67 31.43
N THR A 147 -9.53 20.17 30.89
CA THR A 147 -9.71 21.48 30.27
C THR A 147 -11.05 21.50 29.52
N ASN A 148 -11.74 22.65 29.54
CA ASN A 148 -13.01 22.89 28.84
C ASN A 148 -12.79 23.04 27.32
N HIS A 149 -12.14 22.06 26.69
CA HIS A 149 -11.82 22.13 25.26
C HIS A 149 -12.74 21.19 24.49
N ASN A 150 -13.38 21.74 23.45
CA ASN A 150 -14.03 20.94 22.43
C ASN A 150 -12.99 20.57 21.38
N CYS A 151 -13.01 19.33 20.90
CA CYS A 151 -12.06 18.86 19.89
C CYS A 151 -12.74 17.97 18.85
N THR A 152 -12.60 18.40 17.60
CA THR A 152 -13.01 17.63 16.42
C THR A 152 -11.85 16.80 15.89
N ILE A 153 -10.63 17.36 15.87
CA ILE A 153 -9.38 16.66 15.57
C ILE A 153 -8.42 16.88 16.72
N PHE A 154 -7.85 15.80 17.24
CA PHE A 154 -6.88 15.81 18.31
C PHE A 154 -5.56 15.17 17.85
N ILE A 155 -4.49 15.94 17.98
CA ILE A 155 -3.12 15.56 17.62
C ILE A 155 -2.24 15.95 18.81
N TYR A 156 -1.66 14.96 19.47
CA TYR A 156 -0.85 15.18 20.68
C TYR A 156 0.47 14.47 20.55
N ASN A 157 1.57 15.23 20.56
CA ASN A 157 2.93 14.71 20.35
C ASN A 157 3.04 13.83 19.09
N GLN A 158 2.35 14.22 18.01
CA GLN A 158 2.48 13.59 16.70
C GLN A 158 3.06 14.61 15.72
N GLU A 159 3.84 14.14 14.76
CA GLU A 159 4.56 14.99 13.81
C GLU A 159 4.33 14.54 12.37
N TYR A 160 4.59 15.45 11.42
CA TYR A 160 4.54 15.18 9.98
C TYR A 160 3.19 14.64 9.51
N TRP A 161 2.11 15.30 9.92
CA TRP A 161 0.76 15.09 9.38
C TRP A 161 0.43 16.12 8.32
N ASN A 162 -0.20 15.68 7.24
CA ASN A 162 -0.81 16.54 6.22
C ASN A 162 -2.31 16.30 6.21
N ILE A 163 -3.11 17.28 6.63
CA ILE A 163 -4.58 17.16 6.71
C ILE A 163 -5.19 18.06 5.66
N THR A 164 -5.86 17.46 4.69
CA THR A 164 -6.37 18.13 3.49
C THR A 164 -7.79 17.68 3.17
N ASP A 165 -8.52 18.47 2.38
CA ASP A 165 -9.84 18.12 1.82
C ASP A 165 -10.95 17.77 2.80
N LEU A 166 -10.81 18.12 4.08
CA LEU A 166 -11.84 17.98 5.10
C LEU A 166 -12.57 19.30 5.34
N GLU A 167 -13.85 19.20 5.70
CA GLU A 167 -14.58 20.25 6.39
C GLU A 167 -14.69 19.88 7.87
N ILE A 168 -14.46 20.84 8.77
CA ILE A 168 -14.42 20.63 10.22
C ILE A 168 -15.49 21.50 10.87
N THR A 169 -16.35 20.87 11.67
CA THR A 169 -17.44 21.53 12.41
C THR A 169 -17.50 21.14 13.88
#